data_AF-A0A6H2D5J0-F1
#
_entry.id   AF-A0A6H2D5J0-F1
#
_cell.length_a   1.000
_cell.length_b   1.000
_cell.length_c   1.000
_cell.angle_alpha   90.00
_cell.angle_beta   90.00
_cell.angle_gamma   90.00
#
_symmetry.space_group_name_H-M   'P 1'
#
loop_
_entity.id
_entity.type
_entity.pdbx_description
1 polymer ?
#
loop_
_entity_poly.entity_id
_entity_poly.type
_entity_poly.pdbx_seq_one_letter_code
_entity_poly.pdbx_strand_id
1 'polypeptide(L)'
;MENGSTESVNVSTATFTREQWDEVGYNEAISAVQEPFTAYTTQWGKDDDLIYREQVLTATLDESARDSAKAAEVRDERDRRLSLCDWTQLKDNNLDDTAVVLWQSYRQALRDVPQQVGFPIEVEWPVQPEME
;
A
#
# COMPACT_ATOMS: atom_id res chain seq x y z
N MET A 1 -19.19 -61.06 2.76
CA MET A 1 -18.09 -60.64 1.89
C MET A 1 -18.74 -59.91 0.73
N GLU A 2 -18.89 -58.60 0.84
CA GLU A 2 -19.51 -57.79 -0.21
C GLU A 2 -18.56 -56.64 -0.46
N ASN A 3 -17.78 -56.80 -1.53
CA ASN A 3 -16.71 -55.90 -1.91
C ASN A 3 -17.34 -54.63 -2.50
N GLY A 4 -17.55 -53.62 -1.67
CA GLY A 4 -17.89 -52.28 -2.12
C GLY A 4 -16.70 -51.68 -2.85
N SER A 5 -16.61 -51.92 -4.16
CA SER A 5 -15.69 -51.18 -5.04
C SER A 5 -16.07 -49.72 -4.97
N THR A 6 -15.23 -48.94 -4.31
CA THR A 6 -15.21 -47.49 -4.47
C THR A 6 -14.67 -47.21 -5.87
N GLU A 7 -15.58 -46.98 -6.82
CA GLU A 7 -15.22 -46.41 -8.11
C GLU A 7 -14.60 -45.04 -7.85
N SER A 8 -13.28 -44.99 -7.91
CA SER A 8 -12.52 -43.77 -7.96
C SER A 8 -12.76 -43.18 -9.34
N VAL A 9 -13.63 -42.16 -9.41
CA VAL A 9 -13.82 -41.37 -10.64
C VAL A 9 -12.47 -40.74 -10.95
N ASN A 10 -11.79 -41.32 -11.93
CA ASN A 10 -10.52 -40.86 -12.43
C ASN A 10 -10.82 -39.57 -13.22
N VAL A 11 -10.70 -38.42 -12.56
CA VAL A 11 -10.88 -37.11 -13.21
C VAL A 11 -9.73 -36.92 -14.18
N SER A 12 -9.96 -37.39 -15.41
CA SER A 12 -9.12 -37.11 -16.56
C SER A 12 -8.86 -35.62 -16.62
N THR A 13 -7.61 -35.20 -16.84
CA THR A 13 -7.24 -33.80 -17.14
C THR A 13 -7.77 -33.34 -18.52
N ALA A 14 -8.74 -34.06 -19.08
CA ALA A 14 -9.59 -33.62 -20.17
C ALA A 14 -10.18 -32.25 -19.82
N THR A 15 -10.19 -31.38 -20.83
CA THR A 15 -10.76 -30.03 -20.82
C THR A 15 -12.29 -30.12 -20.63
N PHE A 16 -12.73 -30.40 -19.40
CA PHE A 16 -14.14 -30.33 -19.04
C PHE A 16 -14.65 -28.91 -19.32
N THR A 17 -15.85 -28.85 -19.89
CA THR A 17 -16.57 -27.59 -20.09
C THR A 17 -17.02 -27.03 -18.75
N ARG A 18 -17.31 -25.73 -18.68
CA ARG A 18 -17.71 -25.06 -17.43
C ARG A 18 -19.02 -25.63 -16.87
N GLU A 19 -19.92 -26.06 -17.73
CA GLU A 19 -21.19 -26.70 -17.38
C GLU A 19 -20.97 -28.03 -16.65
N GLN A 20 -19.98 -28.81 -17.08
CA GLN A 20 -19.65 -30.11 -16.46
C GLN A 20 -18.96 -29.91 -15.11
N TRP A 21 -18.09 -28.91 -15.00
CA TRP A 21 -17.49 -28.52 -13.73
C TRP A 21 -18.54 -28.05 -12.72
N ASP A 22 -19.52 -27.29 -13.18
CA ASP A 22 -20.64 -26.84 -12.35
C ASP A 22 -21.49 -27.98 -11.80
N GLU A 23 -21.78 -28.99 -12.62
CA GLU A 23 -22.56 -30.17 -12.20
C GLU A 23 -21.90 -30.94 -11.04
N VAL A 24 -20.57 -30.94 -10.98
CA VAL A 24 -19.80 -31.57 -9.89
C VAL A 24 -19.43 -30.59 -8.77
N GLY A 25 -19.94 -29.36 -8.82
CA GLY A 25 -19.76 -28.33 -7.79
C GLY A 25 -18.38 -27.66 -7.77
N TYR A 26 -17.62 -27.76 -8.87
CA TYR A 26 -16.37 -27.02 -9.05
C TYR A 26 -16.63 -25.82 -9.97
N ASN A 27 -16.45 -24.61 -9.46
CA ASN A 27 -16.66 -23.40 -10.26
C ASN A 27 -15.45 -22.49 -10.22
N GLU A 28 -15.21 -21.80 -11.33
CA GLU A 28 -14.28 -20.67 -11.35
C GLU A 28 -14.83 -19.56 -10.45
N ALA A 29 -13.94 -18.93 -9.68
CA ALA A 29 -14.27 -17.82 -8.80
C ALA A 29 -13.29 -16.67 -9.01
N ILE A 30 -13.81 -15.45 -9.17
CA ILE A 30 -13.04 -14.21 -9.32
C ILE A 30 -13.38 -13.31 -8.12
N SER A 31 -12.38 -13.07 -7.26
CA SER A 31 -12.49 -12.14 -6.14
C SER A 31 -12.48 -10.69 -6.60
N ALA A 32 -13.05 -9.81 -5.78
CA ALA A 32 -13.04 -8.38 -6.03
C ALA A 32 -11.62 -7.81 -5.82
N VAL A 33 -11.28 -6.78 -6.59
CA VAL A 33 -10.05 -6.02 -6.38
C VAL A 33 -10.19 -5.21 -5.09
N GLN A 34 -9.22 -5.33 -4.19
CA GLN A 34 -9.19 -4.58 -2.94
C GLN A 34 -8.17 -3.44 -3.00
N GLU A 35 -8.58 -2.27 -2.56
CA GLU A 35 -7.76 -1.08 -2.43
C GLU A 35 -7.32 -0.90 -0.96
N PRO A 36 -6.13 -0.29 -0.72
CA PRO A 36 -5.66 0.00 0.62
C PRO A 36 -6.65 0.85 1.40
N PHE A 37 -6.66 0.68 2.73
CA PHE A 37 -7.46 1.48 3.66
C PHE A 37 -8.97 1.47 3.39
N THR A 38 -9.47 0.53 2.59
CA THR A 38 -10.88 0.49 2.19
C THR A 38 -11.57 -0.72 2.81
N ALA A 39 -12.65 -0.48 3.54
CA ALA A 39 -13.52 -1.52 4.05
C ALA A 39 -14.57 -1.88 3.00
N TYR A 40 -14.67 -3.16 2.67
CA TYR A 40 -15.60 -3.66 1.68
C TYR A 40 -16.72 -4.47 2.34
N THR A 41 -17.95 -4.29 1.86
CA THR A 41 -19.00 -5.30 2.01
C THR A 41 -19.19 -5.95 0.65
N THR A 42 -19.02 -7.27 0.59
CA THR A 42 -19.08 -8.02 -0.66
C THR A 42 -20.12 -9.14 -0.61
N GLN A 43 -20.50 -9.61 -1.79
CA GLN A 43 -21.37 -10.75 -1.96
C GLN A 43 -20.91 -11.57 -3.17
N TRP A 44 -20.92 -12.89 -3.04
CA TRP A 44 -20.71 -13.78 -4.17
C TRP A 44 -21.97 -13.91 -5.01
N GLY A 45 -21.85 -13.66 -6.31
CA GLY A 45 -22.87 -13.94 -7.32
C GLY A 45 -22.30 -14.83 -8.42
N LYS A 46 -23.14 -15.63 -9.06
CA LYS A 46 -22.75 -16.44 -10.23
C LYS A 46 -23.38 -15.83 -11.46
N ASP A 47 -22.56 -15.51 -12.46
CA ASP A 47 -23.04 -14.93 -13.70
C ASP A 47 -23.40 -16.02 -14.73
N ASP A 48 -23.96 -15.61 -15.87
CA ASP A 48 -24.42 -16.50 -16.94
C ASP A 48 -23.32 -17.40 -17.53
N ASP A 49 -22.05 -17.02 -17.38
CA ASP A 49 -20.89 -17.80 -17.81
C ASP A 49 -20.42 -18.84 -16.78
N LEU A 50 -21.23 -19.06 -15.75
CA LEU A 50 -21.02 -19.99 -14.64
C LEU A 50 -19.82 -19.68 -13.74
N ILE A 51 -19.26 -18.48 -13.84
CA ILE A 51 -18.20 -18.00 -12.97
C ILE A 51 -18.82 -17.27 -11.78
N TYR A 52 -18.36 -17.60 -10.58
CA TYR A 52 -18.67 -16.84 -9.38
C TYR A 52 -17.81 -15.58 -9.35
N ARG A 53 -18.43 -14.40 -9.26
CA ARG A 53 -17.75 -13.13 -9.06
C ARG A 53 -18.14 -12.54 -7.73
N GLU A 54 -17.14 -12.13 -6.97
CA GLU A 54 -17.36 -11.33 -5.77
C GLU A 54 -17.74 -9.92 -6.20
N GLN A 55 -18.97 -9.54 -5.89
CA GLN A 55 -19.54 -8.23 -6.15
C GLN A 55 -19.32 -7.34 -4.93
N VAL A 56 -18.79 -6.14 -5.16
CA VAL A 56 -18.66 -5.11 -4.13
C VAL A 56 -20.01 -4.40 -3.99
N LEU A 57 -20.63 -4.51 -2.82
CA LEU A 57 -21.86 -3.79 -2.49
C LEU A 57 -21.55 -2.40 -1.97
N THR A 58 -20.57 -2.29 -1.07
CA THR A 58 -20.08 -1.02 -0.54
C THR A 58 -18.57 -1.04 -0.40
N ALA A 59 -17.97 0.12 -0.60
CA ALA A 59 -16.55 0.38 -0.39
C ALA A 59 -16.43 1.71 0.37
N THR A 60 -15.86 1.66 1.57
CA THR A 60 -15.71 2.82 2.45
C THR A 60 -14.24 3.04 2.76
N LEU A 61 -13.69 4.16 2.32
CA LEU A 61 -12.31 4.54 2.59
C LEU A 61 -12.18 5.04 4.05
N ASP A 62 -11.22 4.47 4.78
CA ASP A 62 -10.76 5.00 6.05
C ASP A 62 -9.73 6.11 5.79
N GLU A 63 -10.25 7.33 5.62
CA GLU A 63 -9.45 8.54 5.39
C GLU A 63 -8.44 8.77 6.53
N SER A 64 -8.82 8.48 7.78
CA SER A 64 -7.94 8.64 8.93
C SER A 64 -6.74 7.68 8.89
N ALA A 65 -6.97 6.42 8.51
CA ALA A 65 -5.90 5.45 8.34
C ALA A 65 -4.98 5.81 7.17
N ARG A 66 -5.57 6.24 6.04
CA ARG A 66 -4.82 6.72 4.87
C ARG A 66 -3.95 7.93 5.22
N ASP A 67 -4.51 8.94 5.88
CA ASP A 67 -3.79 10.15 6.25
C ASP A 67 -2.70 9.86 7.27
N SER A 68 -2.95 8.95 8.22
CA SER A 68 -1.95 8.51 9.19
C SER A 68 -0.77 7.80 8.51
N ALA A 69 -1.04 6.94 7.53
CA ALA A 69 -0.01 6.29 6.72
C ALA A 69 0.79 7.30 5.92
N LYS A 70 0.12 8.29 5.30
CA LYS A 70 0.81 9.36 4.58
C LYS A 70 1.67 10.22 5.49
N ALA A 71 1.19 10.54 6.69
CA ALA A 71 1.94 11.28 7.69
C ALA A 71 3.20 10.54 8.15
N ALA A 72 3.14 9.20 8.25
CA ALA A 72 4.32 8.39 8.55
C ALA A 72 5.35 8.48 7.41
N GLU A 73 4.92 8.28 6.16
CA GLU A 73 5.80 8.38 4.98
C GLU A 73 6.52 9.76 4.90
N VAL A 74 5.80 10.86 5.15
CA VAL A 74 6.39 12.20 5.14
C VAL A 74 7.40 12.36 6.28
N ARG A 75 7.13 11.83 7.48
CA ARG A 75 8.09 11.89 8.60
C ARG A 75 9.32 11.05 8.32
N ASP A 76 9.19 9.92 7.64
CA ASP A 76 10.32 9.08 7.23
C ASP A 76 11.20 9.82 6.22
N GLU A 77 10.63 10.51 5.23
CA GLU A 77 11.40 11.33 4.28
C GLU A 77 12.07 12.53 4.98
N ARG A 78 11.41 13.17 5.95
CA ARG A 78 12.04 14.19 6.79
C ARG A 78 13.26 13.62 7.51
N ASP A 79 13.12 12.46 8.13
CA ASP A 79 14.20 11.82 8.89
C ASP A 79 15.34 11.39 7.97
N ARG A 80 15.03 10.91 6.75
CA ARG A 80 16.01 10.65 5.70
C ARG A 80 16.80 11.91 5.35
N ARG A 81 16.13 13.04 5.07
CA ARG A 81 16.79 14.33 4.75
C ARG A 81 17.64 14.86 5.90
N LEU A 82 17.18 14.71 7.14
CA LEU A 82 17.95 15.05 8.32
C LEU A 82 19.21 14.19 8.46
N SER A 83 19.12 12.89 8.19
CA SER A 83 20.29 12.00 8.25
C SER A 83 21.33 12.33 7.17
N LEU A 84 20.89 12.68 5.95
CA LEU A 84 21.78 13.02 4.84
C LEU A 84 22.64 14.27 5.11
N CYS A 85 22.14 15.21 5.91
CA CYS A 85 22.87 16.42 6.29
C CYS A 85 23.42 16.37 7.72
N ASP A 86 23.47 15.20 8.36
CA ASP A 86 23.92 15.12 9.77
C ASP A 86 25.40 15.47 9.95
N TRP A 87 26.23 15.18 8.94
CA TRP A 87 27.65 15.53 8.91
C TRP A 87 27.90 17.05 9.09
N THR A 88 26.95 17.89 8.68
CA THR A 88 27.04 19.36 8.80
C THR A 88 26.97 19.84 10.25
N GLN A 89 26.52 18.99 11.18
CA GLN A 89 26.41 19.33 12.60
C GLN A 89 27.63 18.91 13.42
N LEU A 90 28.56 18.18 12.80
CA LEU A 90 29.80 17.77 13.45
C LEU A 90 30.72 18.97 13.67
N LYS A 91 31.38 19.03 14.82
CA LYS A 91 32.33 20.12 15.15
C LYS A 91 33.56 20.18 14.24
N ASP A 92 33.92 19.05 13.63
CA ASP A 92 35.07 18.89 12.73
C ASP A 92 34.65 18.95 11.26
N ASN A 93 33.60 19.72 10.95
CA ASN A 93 33.20 19.97 9.57
C ASN A 93 34.12 21.04 8.95
N ASN A 94 34.25 21.05 7.63
CA ASN A 94 35.01 22.06 6.89
C ASN A 94 34.12 23.22 6.40
N LEU A 95 32.97 23.45 7.06
CA LEU A 95 32.02 24.47 6.65
C LEU A 95 32.44 25.83 7.23
N ASP A 96 32.21 26.89 6.46
CA ASP A 96 32.32 28.24 7.00
C ASP A 96 31.10 28.60 7.86
N ASP A 97 31.20 29.70 8.61
CA ASP A 97 30.12 30.13 9.52
C ASP A 97 28.80 30.38 8.77
N THR A 98 28.87 30.85 7.53
CA THR A 98 27.69 31.11 6.68
C THR A 98 26.97 29.81 6.34
N ALA A 99 27.70 28.81 5.85
CA ALA A 99 27.16 27.51 5.50
C ALA A 99 26.61 26.79 6.73
N VAL A 100 27.26 26.90 7.89
CA VAL A 100 26.73 26.35 9.16
C VAL A 100 25.35 26.92 9.48
N VAL A 101 25.16 28.24 9.37
CA VAL A 101 23.86 28.89 9.60
C VAL A 101 22.80 28.41 8.60
N LEU A 102 23.14 28.35 7.30
CA LEU A 102 22.23 27.86 6.26
C LEU A 102 21.77 26.42 6.53
N TRP A 103 22.69 25.54 6.92
CA TRP A 103 22.39 24.15 7.26
C TRP A 103 21.54 24.03 8.52
N GLN A 104 21.77 24.87 9.54
CA GLN A 104 20.92 24.92 10.73
C GLN A 104 19.50 25.36 10.39
N SER A 105 19.33 26.41 9.59
CA SER A 105 18.02 26.88 9.12
C SER A 105 17.29 25.83 8.29
N TYR A 106 17.97 25.17 7.35
CA TYR A 106 17.41 24.07 6.55
C TYR A 106 16.93 22.91 7.44
N ARG A 107 17.76 22.49 8.38
CA ARG A 107 17.44 21.41 9.33
C ARG A 107 16.27 21.77 10.24
N GLN A 108 16.14 23.03 10.64
CA GLN A 108 14.99 23.48 11.41
C GLN A 108 13.71 23.44 10.55
N ALA A 109 13.77 23.97 9.32
CA ALA A 109 12.64 23.92 8.39
C ALA A 109 12.17 22.48 8.12
N LEU A 110 13.09 21.50 8.01
CA LEU A 110 12.73 20.09 7.92
C LEU A 110 11.95 19.60 9.16
N ARG A 111 12.36 19.99 10.37
CA ARG A 111 11.67 19.59 11.61
C ARG A 111 10.28 20.20 11.71
N ASP A 112 10.08 21.35 11.11
CA ASP A 112 8.81 22.08 11.10
C ASP A 112 7.84 21.57 10.01
N VAL A 113 8.26 20.67 9.11
CA VAL A 113 7.39 20.07 8.07
C VAL A 113 6.05 19.53 8.61
N PRO A 114 5.98 18.77 9.73
CA PRO A 114 4.71 18.30 10.26
C PRO A 114 3.78 19.39 10.80
N GLN A 115 4.25 20.63 10.89
CA GLN A 115 3.48 21.80 11.34
C GLN A 115 2.96 22.64 10.16
N GLN A 116 3.31 22.28 8.92
CA GLN A 116 2.85 22.96 7.73
C GLN A 116 1.33 22.82 7.56
N VAL A 117 0.71 23.88 7.04
CA VAL A 117 -0.68 23.82 6.58
C VAL A 117 -0.75 22.82 5.42
N GLY A 118 -1.73 21.91 5.46
CA GLY A 118 -1.89 20.87 4.43
C GLY A 118 -1.17 19.56 4.74
N PHE A 119 -0.34 19.49 5.80
CA PHE A 119 0.24 18.22 6.25
C PHE A 119 -0.87 17.21 6.61
N PRO A 120 -0.76 15.93 6.17
CA PRO A 120 0.36 15.31 5.46
C PRO A 120 0.23 15.25 3.93
N ILE A 121 -0.80 15.87 3.36
CA ILE A 121 -1.18 15.72 1.95
C ILE A 121 -0.38 16.67 1.05
N GLU A 122 -0.29 17.93 1.45
CA GLU A 122 0.46 18.98 0.76
C GLU A 122 1.66 19.34 1.63
N VAL A 123 2.86 19.08 1.14
CA VAL A 123 4.12 19.27 1.87
C VAL A 123 5.09 20.05 1.01
N GLU A 124 5.54 21.18 1.52
CA GLU A 124 6.59 22.00 0.91
C GLU A 124 7.93 21.69 1.57
N TRP A 125 8.83 21.09 0.81
CA TRP A 125 10.16 20.78 1.34
C TRP A 125 11.09 21.99 1.22
N PRO A 126 11.88 22.31 2.26
CA PRO A 126 12.88 23.35 2.16
C PRO A 126 13.94 22.99 1.11
N VAL A 127 14.48 24.02 0.46
CA VAL A 127 15.57 23.87 -0.51
C VAL A 127 16.87 23.62 0.25
N GLN A 128 17.61 22.60 -0.17
CA GLN A 128 18.90 22.28 0.42
C GLN A 128 19.91 23.41 0.13
N PRO A 129 20.74 23.81 1.11
CA PRO A 129 21.82 24.77 0.87
C PRO A 129 22.81 24.25 -0.17
N GLU A 130 23.25 25.12 -1.06
CA GLU A 130 24.36 24.86 -1.97
C GLU A 130 25.69 24.92 -1.18
N MET A 131 26.65 24.07 -1.54
CA MET A 131 28.00 24.16 -1.01
C MET A 131 28.82 25.00 -1.99
N GLU A 132 29.21 26.21 -1.57
CA GLU A 132 30.33 26.94 -2.19
C GLU A 132 31.59 26.79 -1.34
#